data_AF-A0A2W1JKY9-F1
#
_entry.id   AF-A0A2W1JKY9-F1
#
_cell.length_a   1.000
_cell.length_b   1.000
_cell.length_c   1.000
_cell.angle_alpha   90.00
_cell.angle_beta   90.00
_cell.angle_gamma   90.00
#
_symmetry.space_group_name_H-M   'P 1'
#
loop_
_entity.id
_entity.type
_entity.pdbx_description
1 polymer ?
#
loop_
_entity_poly.entity_id
_entity_poly.type
_entity_poly.pdbx_seq_one_letter_code
_entity_poly.pdbx_strand_id
1 'polypeptide(L)'
;MKITSKAILWLLTPATLLTCLSPAQANCSDRIADITLVRPVMERVWNELETATQYSWGTERPYGELSENRITLTPEFERLTGPQKKQVLDRLYLEYDSNWFDLLTPQEQTDALKHPGIGALSPYEVYTYDGRLISVPYDGCTRTTLMTEKARYSYYFQRLIKNSPASQQNVTAEMLRNADQPHWRNVSIPITAAAEQSVRMKFWQTIGIQRAAQEWWIAWVPEQGYFEINVPANDSRLQNFWTMAPRQYRYAVVTADGTLEQLKKFD
;
A
#
# COMPACT_ATOMS: atom_id res chain seq x y z
N MET A 1 28.12 -29.33 74.47
CA MET A 1 27.14 -30.27 73.87
C MET A 1 27.13 -30.06 72.37
N LYS A 2 27.10 -31.14 71.62
CA LYS A 2 27.33 -31.26 70.17
C LYS A 2 26.00 -31.03 69.41
N ILE A 3 26.08 -30.76 68.09
CA ILE A 3 25.05 -31.01 67.04
C ILE A 3 23.95 -29.90 66.93
N THR A 4 23.51 -29.34 65.78
CA THR A 4 23.82 -29.44 64.33
C THR A 4 22.99 -28.40 63.54
N SER A 5 23.58 -27.89 62.45
CA SER A 5 23.09 -27.86 61.05
C SER A 5 21.84 -27.10 60.54
N LYS A 6 22.07 -26.59 59.31
CA LYS A 6 21.21 -26.29 58.12
C LYS A 6 20.83 -24.81 57.98
N ALA A 7 21.48 -24.05 57.08
CA ALA A 7 21.30 -24.01 55.61
C ALA A 7 19.91 -23.45 55.26
N ILE A 8 19.71 -22.49 54.35
CA ILE A 8 20.13 -22.46 52.95
C ILE A 8 20.06 -21.01 52.43
N LEU A 9 21.08 -20.62 51.68
CA LEU A 9 21.15 -19.46 50.80
C LEU A 9 20.43 -19.81 49.48
N TRP A 10 19.37 -19.10 49.11
CA TRP A 10 18.92 -19.01 47.71
C TRP A 10 18.78 -17.53 47.37
N LEU A 11 19.86 -16.97 46.82
CA LEU A 11 19.82 -15.73 46.08
C LEU A 11 18.99 -15.97 44.82
N LEU A 12 17.88 -15.24 44.72
CA LEU A 12 17.02 -15.14 43.56
C LEU A 12 17.85 -14.82 42.31
N THR A 13 17.87 -15.76 41.37
CA THR A 13 18.25 -15.49 39.98
C THR A 13 17.27 -14.45 39.41
N PRO A 14 17.75 -13.36 38.77
CA PRO A 14 16.88 -12.57 37.93
C PRO A 14 16.55 -13.43 36.70
N ALA A 15 15.35 -14.00 36.70
CA ALA A 15 14.78 -14.61 35.51
C ALA A 15 14.78 -13.54 34.41
N THR A 16 15.68 -13.73 33.45
CA THR A 16 15.77 -13.01 32.21
C THR A 16 14.41 -13.15 31.54
N LEU A 17 13.59 -12.10 31.59
CA LEU A 17 12.41 -11.98 30.75
C LEU A 17 12.92 -11.90 29.30
N LEU A 18 13.13 -13.06 28.67
CA LEU A 18 13.07 -13.15 27.23
C LEU A 18 11.65 -12.73 26.86
N THR A 19 11.50 -11.48 26.47
CA THR A 19 10.36 -11.04 25.67
C THR A 19 10.40 -11.88 24.40
N CYS A 20 9.61 -12.95 24.38
CA CYS A 20 9.25 -13.64 23.15
C CYS A 20 8.51 -12.63 22.26
N LEU A 21 9.28 -11.92 21.44
CA LEU A 21 8.76 -11.24 20.27
C LEU A 21 8.04 -12.32 19.45
N SER A 22 6.77 -12.10 19.15
CA SER A 22 6.04 -13.02 18.29
C SER A 22 6.77 -13.13 16.93
N PRO A 23 6.81 -14.31 16.29
CA PRO A 23 7.52 -14.49 15.01
C PRO A 23 7.10 -13.50 13.91
N ALA A 24 5.91 -12.91 14.02
CA ALA A 24 5.43 -11.87 13.11
C ALA A 24 6.16 -10.53 13.24
N GLN A 25 6.70 -10.18 14.42
CA GLN A 25 7.49 -8.95 14.62
C GLN A 25 8.97 -9.11 14.27
N ALA A 26 9.49 -10.35 14.23
CA ALA A 26 10.88 -10.62 13.85
C ALA A 26 11.16 -10.42 12.35
N ASN A 27 10.13 -10.44 11.50
CA ASN A 27 10.22 -10.28 10.05
C ASN A 27 10.00 -8.84 9.55
N CYS A 28 9.97 -7.86 10.45
CA CYS A 28 9.77 -6.44 10.13
C CYS A 28 11.05 -5.61 10.39
N SER A 29 12.23 -6.26 10.34
CA SER A 29 13.50 -5.70 10.82
C SER A 29 14.20 -4.75 9.86
N ASP A 30 13.68 -4.57 8.66
CA ASP A 30 14.34 -3.78 7.62
C ASP A 30 14.14 -2.29 7.89
N ARG A 31 15.25 -1.54 7.94
CA ARG A 31 15.23 -0.10 8.19
C ARG A 31 14.93 0.65 6.90
N ILE A 32 14.09 1.67 7.01
CA ILE A 32 13.94 2.70 5.96
C ILE A 32 15.26 3.46 5.86
N ALA A 33 15.74 3.64 4.63
CA ALA A 33 16.98 4.36 4.38
C ALA A 33 16.83 5.84 4.73
N ASP A 34 17.93 6.45 5.18
CA ASP A 34 17.97 7.90 5.33
C ASP A 34 17.77 8.57 3.96
N ILE A 35 16.79 9.47 3.86
CA ILE A 35 16.48 10.19 2.62
C ILE A 35 17.71 10.95 2.08
N THR A 36 18.59 11.43 2.96
CA THR A 36 19.81 12.15 2.55
C THR A 36 20.82 11.24 1.85
N LEU A 37 20.81 9.94 2.15
CA LEU A 37 21.66 8.94 1.48
C LEU A 37 21.06 8.48 0.15
N VAL A 38 19.73 8.30 0.08
CA VAL A 38 19.08 7.77 -1.13
C VAL A 38 18.78 8.85 -2.15
N ARG A 39 18.61 10.12 -1.75
CA ARG A 39 18.23 11.22 -2.64
C ARG A 39 19.14 11.38 -3.86
N PRO A 40 20.47 11.43 -3.73
CA PRO A 40 21.34 11.60 -4.90
C PRO A 40 21.23 10.43 -5.90
N VAL A 41 20.99 9.21 -5.40
CA VAL A 41 20.76 8.03 -6.24
C VAL A 41 19.43 8.14 -6.98
N MET A 42 18.36 8.48 -6.25
CA MET A 42 17.04 8.63 -6.85
C MET A 42 17.02 9.76 -7.87
N GLU A 43 17.69 10.89 -7.63
CA GLU A 43 17.81 11.97 -8.62
C GLU A 43 18.51 11.52 -9.91
N ARG A 44 19.53 10.66 -9.79
CA ARG A 44 20.20 10.07 -10.96
C ARG A 44 19.26 9.13 -11.73
N VAL A 45 18.61 8.21 -11.02
CA VAL A 45 17.59 7.31 -11.61
C VAL A 45 16.47 8.12 -12.25
N TRP A 46 16.00 9.17 -11.59
CA TRP A 46 14.94 10.04 -12.06
C TRP A 46 15.32 10.73 -13.37
N ASN A 47 16.53 11.29 -13.46
CA ASN A 47 17.04 11.89 -14.69
C ASN A 47 17.12 10.87 -15.85
N GLU A 48 17.54 9.63 -15.58
CA GLU A 48 17.53 8.56 -16.59
C GLU A 48 16.09 8.23 -17.03
N LEU A 49 15.16 8.16 -16.08
CA LEU A 49 13.76 7.87 -16.35
C LEU A 49 13.07 9.00 -17.12
N GLU A 50 13.38 10.27 -16.88
CA GLU A 50 12.81 11.41 -17.61
C GLU A 50 13.36 11.55 -19.03
N THR A 51 14.64 11.24 -19.23
CA THR A 51 15.32 11.41 -20.53
C THR A 51 15.17 10.21 -21.46
N ALA A 52 14.78 9.05 -20.93
CA ALA A 52 14.54 7.86 -21.73
C ALA A 52 13.47 8.07 -22.81
N THR A 53 13.76 7.58 -24.01
CA THR A 53 12.86 7.69 -25.18
C THR A 53 12.09 6.39 -25.45
N GLN A 54 12.46 5.30 -24.80
CA GLN A 54 11.82 3.98 -24.91
C GLN A 54 11.84 3.26 -23.57
N TYR A 55 10.72 2.62 -23.22
CA TYR A 55 10.60 1.80 -22.02
C TYR A 55 10.05 0.41 -22.35
N SER A 56 10.23 -0.55 -21.44
CA SER A 56 9.67 -1.90 -21.58
C SER A 56 8.14 -1.92 -21.61
N TRP A 57 7.49 -0.91 -21.02
CA TRP A 57 6.03 -0.78 -21.01
C TRP A 57 5.47 0.03 -22.18
N GLY A 58 6.30 0.59 -23.06
CA GLY A 58 5.88 1.36 -24.23
C GLY A 58 6.37 2.81 -24.23
N THR A 59 5.55 3.72 -24.76
CA THR A 59 5.89 5.14 -24.96
C THR A 59 5.31 6.09 -23.92
N GLU A 60 4.43 5.60 -23.05
CA GLU A 60 3.83 6.39 -21.97
C GLU A 60 4.93 6.85 -20.98
N ARG A 61 4.83 8.10 -20.52
CA ARG A 61 5.81 8.75 -19.63
C ARG A 61 5.18 8.97 -18.24
N PRO A 62 5.28 7.98 -17.34
CA PRO A 62 4.56 7.98 -16.07
C PRO A 62 5.25 8.79 -14.97
N TYR A 63 6.51 9.20 -15.14
CA TYR A 63 7.29 9.90 -14.11
C TYR A 63 7.07 11.41 -14.22
N GLY A 64 6.52 12.01 -13.16
CA GLY A 64 6.13 13.43 -13.13
C GLY A 64 7.10 14.27 -12.30
N GLU A 65 6.96 14.21 -10.97
CA GLU A 65 7.74 15.04 -10.06
C GLU A 65 8.41 14.20 -8.97
N LEU A 66 9.66 14.55 -8.65
CA LEU A 66 10.39 14.08 -7.47
C LEU A 66 10.58 15.26 -6.50
N SER A 67 9.94 15.20 -5.32
CA SER A 67 10.00 16.26 -4.31
C SER A 67 10.29 15.67 -2.92
N GLU A 68 11.41 16.05 -2.30
CA GLU A 68 11.82 15.58 -0.96
C GLU A 68 11.87 14.05 -0.78
N ASN A 69 10.77 13.43 -0.34
CA ASN A 69 10.56 11.99 -0.15
C ASN A 69 9.29 11.50 -0.88
N ARG A 70 8.77 12.30 -1.81
CA ARG A 70 7.55 12.04 -2.57
C ARG A 70 7.87 11.98 -4.05
N ILE A 71 7.30 10.98 -4.70
CA ILE A 71 7.23 10.83 -6.14
C ILE A 71 5.78 11.02 -6.56
N THR A 72 5.54 11.88 -7.53
CA THR A 72 4.22 12.07 -8.16
C THR A 72 4.31 11.59 -9.61
N LEU A 73 3.47 10.61 -9.95
CA LEU A 73 3.33 10.09 -11.29
C LEU A 73 2.40 10.97 -12.13
N THR A 74 2.52 10.90 -13.43
CA THR A 74 1.69 11.65 -14.38
C THR A 74 0.34 10.93 -14.65
N PRO A 75 -0.63 11.59 -15.32
CA PRO A 75 -1.86 10.94 -15.76
C PRO A 75 -1.66 9.71 -16.68
N GLU A 76 -0.54 9.66 -17.40
CA GLU A 76 -0.17 8.57 -18.31
C GLU A 76 -0.03 7.23 -17.57
N PHE A 77 0.38 7.26 -16.29
CA PHE A 77 0.44 6.05 -15.46
C PHE A 77 -0.90 5.32 -15.38
N GLU A 78 -2.04 6.05 -15.37
CA GLU A 78 -3.36 5.42 -15.27
C GLU A 78 -3.79 4.69 -16.54
N ARG A 79 -3.16 4.97 -17.67
CA ARG A 79 -3.43 4.28 -18.94
C ARG A 79 -2.75 2.92 -19.04
N LEU A 80 -1.80 2.65 -18.14
CA LEU A 80 -1.05 1.41 -18.12
C LEU A 80 -1.88 0.26 -17.53
N THR A 81 -1.63 -0.95 -18.04
CA THR A 81 -2.10 -2.20 -17.42
C THR A 81 -1.38 -2.42 -16.07
N GLY A 82 -1.91 -3.23 -15.17
CA GLY A 82 -1.25 -3.52 -13.89
C GLY A 82 0.16 -4.08 -14.03
N PRO A 83 0.44 -5.02 -14.97
CA PRO A 83 1.81 -5.44 -15.23
C PRO A 83 2.74 -4.29 -15.67
N GLN A 84 2.26 -3.39 -16.52
CA GLN A 84 3.03 -2.20 -16.92
C GLN A 84 3.21 -1.23 -15.75
N LYS A 85 2.18 -1.01 -14.93
CA LYS A 85 2.28 -0.22 -13.69
C LYS A 85 3.33 -0.81 -12.75
N LYS A 86 3.37 -2.13 -12.59
CA LYS A 86 4.42 -2.79 -11.80
C LYS A 86 5.80 -2.55 -12.40
N GLN A 87 5.99 -2.71 -13.71
CA GLN A 87 7.27 -2.40 -14.35
C GLN A 87 7.74 -0.96 -14.10
N VAL A 88 6.82 0.01 -14.14
CA VAL A 88 7.11 1.42 -13.83
C VAL A 88 7.60 1.58 -12.39
N LEU A 89 6.95 0.90 -11.45
CA LEU A 89 7.25 1.00 -10.02
C LEU A 89 8.51 0.23 -9.63
N ASP A 90 8.81 -0.89 -10.30
CA ASP A 90 10.04 -1.66 -10.11
C ASP A 90 11.29 -0.81 -10.44
N ARG A 91 11.17 0.10 -11.42
CA ARG A 91 12.25 1.06 -11.77
C ARG A 91 12.50 2.13 -10.70
N LEU A 92 11.60 2.28 -9.73
CA LEU A 92 11.77 3.19 -8.61
C LEU A 92 12.42 2.50 -7.40
N TYR A 93 12.78 1.22 -7.52
CA TYR A 93 13.51 0.47 -6.49
C TYR A 93 12.86 0.57 -5.10
N LEU A 94 11.53 0.43 -5.07
CA LEU A 94 10.71 0.61 -3.86
C LEU A 94 10.60 -0.66 -3.02
N GLU A 95 10.75 -1.82 -3.66
CA GLU A 95 10.51 -3.13 -3.06
C GLU A 95 11.72 -3.61 -2.25
N TYR A 96 11.48 -4.50 -1.27
CA TYR A 96 12.54 -5.07 -0.42
C TYR A 96 13.63 -5.79 -1.21
N ASP A 97 13.26 -6.49 -2.29
CA ASP A 97 14.22 -7.18 -3.16
C ASP A 97 14.97 -6.22 -4.11
N SER A 98 14.55 -4.94 -4.15
CA SER A 98 15.17 -3.89 -4.94
C SER A 98 16.12 -3.08 -4.05
N ASN A 99 17.35 -3.56 -3.91
CA ASN A 99 18.34 -2.88 -3.08
C ASN A 99 18.84 -1.61 -3.79
N TRP A 100 18.34 -0.44 -3.39
CA TRP A 100 18.84 0.85 -3.89
C TRP A 100 20.36 1.00 -3.68
N PHE A 101 20.93 0.28 -2.72
CA PHE A 101 22.37 0.23 -2.47
C PHE A 101 23.15 -0.34 -3.67
N ASP A 102 22.54 -1.18 -4.50
CA ASP A 102 23.16 -1.73 -5.73
C ASP A 102 23.31 -0.67 -6.82
N LEU A 103 22.63 0.48 -6.69
CA LEU A 103 22.74 1.63 -7.59
C LEU A 103 23.84 2.61 -7.18
N LEU A 104 24.40 2.45 -5.99
CA LEU A 104 25.51 3.25 -5.51
C LEU A 104 26.79 2.84 -6.25
N THR A 105 27.61 3.83 -6.58
CA THR A 105 29.00 3.58 -6.99
C THR A 105 29.79 2.94 -5.83
N PRO A 106 30.91 2.24 -6.10
CA PRO A 106 31.71 1.62 -5.03
C PRO A 106 32.15 2.61 -3.93
N GLN A 107 32.40 3.86 -4.29
CA GLN A 107 32.74 4.91 -3.33
C GLN A 107 31.54 5.30 -2.48
N GLU A 108 30.37 5.52 -3.10
CA GLU A 108 29.13 5.83 -2.39
C GLU A 108 28.69 4.68 -1.46
N GLN A 109 28.89 3.42 -1.86
CA GLN A 109 28.67 2.27 -0.99
C GLN A 109 29.57 2.33 0.25
N THR A 110 30.86 2.61 0.04
CA THR A 110 31.84 2.73 1.13
C THR A 110 31.48 3.86 2.10
N ASP A 111 30.98 4.98 1.59
CA ASP A 111 30.57 6.11 2.42
C ASP A 111 29.22 5.86 3.11
N ALA A 112 28.26 5.25 2.43
CA ALA A 112 26.99 4.81 3.02
C ALA A 112 27.24 3.84 4.18
N LEU A 113 28.17 2.87 4.04
CA LEU A 113 28.53 1.92 5.10
C LEU A 113 29.05 2.56 6.40
N LYS A 114 29.50 3.82 6.36
CA LYS A 114 29.94 4.56 7.55
C LYS A 114 28.78 5.23 8.29
N HIS A 115 27.58 5.25 7.72
CA HIS A 115 26.41 5.91 8.28
C HIS A 115 25.51 4.92 9.04
N PRO A 116 24.99 5.26 10.23
CA PRO A 116 24.07 4.39 10.98
C PRO A 116 22.67 4.26 10.33
N GLY A 117 22.39 5.03 9.27
CA GLY A 117 21.13 5.11 8.54
C GLY A 117 21.07 4.30 7.23
N ILE A 118 21.93 3.28 7.07
CA ILE A 118 21.88 2.32 5.96
C ILE A 118 20.61 1.48 6.12
N GLY A 119 19.48 2.04 5.71
CA GLY A 119 18.29 1.24 5.49
C GLY A 119 18.34 0.62 4.11
N ALA A 120 17.89 -0.62 3.95
CA ALA A 120 17.81 -1.27 2.64
C ALA A 120 16.56 -0.83 1.85
N LEU A 121 15.61 -0.16 2.52
CA LEU A 121 14.30 0.16 1.95
C LEU A 121 14.24 1.60 1.47
N SER A 122 13.64 1.79 0.31
CA SER A 122 13.38 3.12 -0.23
C SER A 122 12.51 3.97 0.72
N PRO A 123 12.88 5.23 0.98
CA PRO A 123 12.10 6.17 1.81
C PRO A 123 11.01 6.91 1.03
N TYR A 124 10.82 6.60 -0.25
CA TYR A 124 9.89 7.34 -1.12
C TYR A 124 8.46 6.83 -1.01
N GLU A 125 7.53 7.78 -0.86
CA GLU A 125 6.10 7.55 -1.12
C GLU A 125 5.79 7.90 -2.58
N VAL A 126 5.04 7.04 -3.27
CA VAL A 126 4.64 7.26 -4.66
C VAL A 126 3.16 7.56 -4.72
N TYR A 127 2.80 8.62 -5.43
CA TYR A 127 1.44 9.06 -5.63
C TYR A 127 1.12 9.15 -7.12
N THR A 128 -0.13 8.98 -7.48
CA THR A 128 -0.67 9.38 -8.79
C THR A 128 -0.77 10.90 -8.89
N TYR A 129 -0.98 11.40 -10.12
CA TYR A 129 -1.19 12.82 -10.38
C TYR A 129 -2.39 13.41 -9.62
N ASP A 130 -3.39 12.59 -9.29
CA ASP A 130 -4.60 13.02 -8.57
C ASP A 130 -4.44 12.94 -7.04
N GLY A 131 -3.29 12.49 -6.55
CA GLY A 131 -2.97 12.43 -5.13
C GLY A 131 -3.33 11.10 -4.45
N ARG A 132 -3.74 10.07 -5.20
CA ARG A 132 -3.83 8.71 -4.64
C ARG A 132 -2.45 8.10 -4.42
N LEU A 133 -2.20 7.56 -3.24
CA LEU A 133 -0.99 6.83 -2.90
C LEU A 133 -0.90 5.48 -3.61
N ILE A 134 0.15 5.24 -4.37
CA ILE A 134 0.44 3.99 -5.09
C ILE A 134 1.42 3.11 -4.34
N SER A 135 2.43 3.69 -3.69
CA SER A 135 3.43 2.92 -2.97
C SER A 135 3.97 3.72 -1.79
N VAL A 136 4.47 3.02 -0.80
CA VAL A 136 4.94 3.58 0.48
C VAL A 136 6.30 3.01 0.79
N PRO A 137 7.10 3.68 1.64
CA PRO A 137 8.27 3.08 2.23
C PRO A 137 7.89 1.72 2.83
N TYR A 138 8.65 0.69 2.47
CA TYR A 138 8.32 -0.68 2.84
C TYR A 138 8.07 -0.81 4.34
N ASP A 139 6.87 -1.29 4.68
CA ASP A 139 6.54 -1.77 6.01
C ASP A 139 6.57 -3.30 5.96
N GLY A 140 7.44 -3.92 6.76
CA GLY A 140 7.58 -5.38 6.83
C GLY A 140 6.28 -6.12 7.19
N CYS A 141 5.26 -5.41 7.69
CA CYS A 141 3.92 -5.92 7.92
C CYS A 141 3.05 -5.99 6.66
N THR A 142 3.27 -5.11 5.67
CA THR A 142 2.36 -4.94 4.51
C THR A 142 2.99 -5.35 3.17
N ARG A 143 4.32 -5.41 3.09
CA ARG A 143 5.12 -6.05 2.00
C ARG A 143 4.69 -5.75 0.55
N THR A 144 4.04 -4.62 0.24
CA THR A 144 3.41 -4.46 -1.09
C THR A 144 3.35 -3.02 -1.62
N THR A 145 3.38 -2.94 -2.95
CA THR A 145 2.89 -1.82 -3.76
C THR A 145 1.35 -1.78 -3.72
N LEU A 146 0.75 -0.63 -3.42
CA LEU A 146 -0.68 -0.42 -3.14
C LEU A 146 -1.50 -0.02 -4.38
N MET A 147 -1.73 -0.97 -5.30
CA MET A 147 -2.39 -0.66 -6.57
C MET A 147 -3.93 -0.66 -6.53
N THR A 148 -4.53 -1.36 -5.58
CA THR A 148 -6.00 -1.41 -5.44
C THR A 148 -6.48 -0.44 -4.38
N GLU A 149 -7.71 0.02 -4.52
CA GLU A 149 -8.29 0.94 -3.55
C GLU A 149 -8.45 0.32 -2.16
N LYS A 150 -8.72 -0.99 -2.10
CA LYS A 150 -8.69 -1.76 -0.85
C LYS A 150 -7.32 -1.70 -0.16
N ALA A 151 -6.23 -1.89 -0.91
CA ALA A 151 -4.87 -1.88 -0.37
C ALA A 151 -4.50 -0.48 0.14
N ARG A 152 -4.76 0.55 -0.68
CA ARG A 152 -4.58 1.96 -0.28
C ARG A 152 -5.35 2.28 0.99
N TYR A 153 -6.65 1.99 1.01
CA TYR A 153 -7.49 2.23 2.17
C TYR A 153 -6.95 1.52 3.42
N SER A 154 -6.60 0.24 3.29
CA SER A 154 -6.08 -0.57 4.40
C SER A 154 -4.80 0.03 4.98
N TYR A 155 -3.91 0.54 4.11
CA TYR A 155 -2.72 1.27 4.53
C TYR A 155 -3.06 2.53 5.32
N TYR A 156 -3.92 3.40 4.77
CA TYR A 156 -4.28 4.65 5.45
C TYR A 156 -4.99 4.41 6.79
N PHE A 157 -5.89 3.42 6.84
CA PHE A 157 -6.53 3.00 8.07
C PHE A 157 -5.49 2.60 9.12
N GLN A 158 -4.56 1.71 8.75
CA GLN A 158 -3.53 1.25 9.67
C GLN A 158 -2.62 2.42 10.12
N ARG A 159 -2.14 3.26 9.20
CA ARG A 159 -1.24 4.36 9.52
C ARG A 159 -1.89 5.44 10.37
N LEU A 160 -3.13 5.82 10.07
CA LEU A 160 -3.81 6.94 10.74
C LEU A 160 -4.45 6.52 12.08
N ILE A 161 -5.02 5.32 12.17
CA ILE A 161 -5.78 4.90 13.36
C ILE A 161 -4.91 4.15 14.37
N LYS A 162 -3.91 3.39 13.90
CA LYS A 162 -3.00 2.69 14.81
C LYS A 162 -1.99 3.64 15.47
N ASN A 163 -1.60 4.71 14.78
CA ASN A 163 -0.54 5.62 15.24
C ASN A 163 -1.05 6.95 15.83
N SER A 164 -2.37 7.18 15.88
CA SER A 164 -2.96 8.35 16.53
C SER A 164 -4.03 7.94 17.56
N PRO A 165 -3.71 7.95 18.86
CA PRO A 165 -4.62 7.54 19.93
C PRO A 165 -5.91 8.37 20.03
N ALA A 166 -5.88 9.64 19.58
CA ALA A 166 -7.04 10.55 19.63
C ALA A 166 -8.16 10.19 18.63
N SER A 167 -7.85 9.39 17.59
CA SER A 167 -8.80 8.97 16.54
C SER A 167 -9.39 7.57 16.75
N GLN A 168 -8.97 6.83 17.79
CA GLN A 168 -9.38 5.44 18.01
C GLN A 168 -10.82 5.25 18.48
N GLN A 169 -11.50 6.30 18.95
CA GLN A 169 -12.78 6.11 19.65
C GLN A 169 -14.02 5.93 18.76
N ASN A 170 -13.95 6.12 17.44
CA ASN A 170 -15.18 6.11 16.62
C ASN A 170 -15.11 5.37 15.29
N VAL A 171 -14.03 4.66 14.94
CA VAL A 171 -13.95 4.02 13.62
C VAL A 171 -14.75 2.71 13.59
N THR A 172 -15.99 2.79 13.12
CA THR A 172 -16.82 1.62 12.85
C THR A 172 -16.35 0.95 11.56
N ALA A 173 -16.65 -0.34 11.37
CA ALA A 173 -16.44 -1.03 10.10
C ALA A 173 -17.14 -0.33 8.91
N GLU A 174 -18.10 0.55 9.18
CA GLU A 174 -18.82 1.38 8.21
C GLU A 174 -18.05 2.64 7.80
N MET A 175 -17.09 3.11 8.59
CA MET A 175 -16.15 4.17 8.20
C MET A 175 -15.01 3.65 7.31
N LEU A 176 -15.01 2.35 6.99
CA LEU A 176 -14.17 1.72 5.97
C LEU A 176 -14.72 1.85 4.54
N ARG A 177 -15.58 2.85 4.36
CA ARG A 177 -16.26 3.18 3.11
C ARG A 177 -15.58 4.43 2.60
N ASN A 178 -15.13 4.42 1.36
CA ASN A 178 -14.53 5.59 0.71
C ASN A 178 -15.59 6.63 0.38
N ALA A 179 -16.44 6.96 1.34
CA ALA A 179 -17.54 7.89 1.22
C ALA A 179 -17.25 9.15 2.03
N ASP A 180 -17.94 10.23 1.71
CA ASP A 180 -17.94 11.49 2.47
C ASP A 180 -16.58 12.21 2.62
N GLN A 181 -15.63 11.93 1.72
CA GLN A 181 -14.33 12.61 1.57
C GLN A 181 -13.32 12.32 2.69
N PRO A 182 -12.37 11.38 2.50
CA PRO A 182 -11.18 11.37 3.34
C PRO A 182 -10.42 12.69 3.14
N HIS A 183 -10.39 13.53 4.19
CA HIS A 183 -9.78 14.88 4.19
C HIS A 183 -8.32 14.94 3.73
N TRP A 184 -7.64 13.79 3.71
CA TRP A 184 -6.25 13.63 3.31
C TRP A 184 -6.08 13.21 1.83
N ARG A 185 -7.17 13.05 1.05
CA ARG A 185 -7.14 12.85 -0.41
C ARG A 185 -7.84 13.98 -1.15
N ASN A 186 -7.39 14.22 -2.38
CA ASN A 186 -8.13 15.01 -3.33
C ASN A 186 -9.34 14.19 -3.84
N VAL A 187 -10.55 14.73 -3.74
CA VAL A 187 -11.77 14.02 -4.13
C VAL A 187 -12.46 14.79 -5.25
N SER A 188 -12.53 14.18 -6.43
CA SER A 188 -13.16 14.77 -7.61
C SER A 188 -14.68 14.51 -7.65
N ILE A 189 -15.11 13.33 -7.22
CA ILE A 189 -16.49 12.85 -7.35
C ILE A 189 -16.92 12.22 -6.01
N PRO A 190 -17.59 13.00 -5.14
CA PRO A 190 -18.05 12.49 -3.85
C PRO A 190 -19.24 11.54 -4.00
N ILE A 191 -19.38 10.64 -3.03
CA ILE A 191 -20.57 9.81 -2.83
C ILE A 191 -20.95 9.88 -1.35
N THR A 192 -22.25 9.92 -1.05
CA THR A 192 -22.73 9.87 0.34
C THR A 192 -22.42 8.50 0.96
N ALA A 193 -22.12 8.41 2.26
CA ALA A 193 -21.96 7.13 2.95
C ALA A 193 -23.14 6.17 2.75
N ALA A 194 -24.38 6.68 2.77
CA ALA A 194 -25.57 5.85 2.58
C ALA A 194 -25.62 5.23 1.18
N ALA A 195 -25.25 5.98 0.14
CA ALA A 195 -25.23 5.49 -1.24
C ALA A 195 -24.10 4.49 -1.48
N GLU A 196 -22.89 4.76 -0.98
CA GLU A 196 -21.77 3.82 -1.05
C GLU A 196 -22.13 2.50 -0.35
N GLN A 197 -22.66 2.60 0.86
CA GLN A 197 -23.10 1.45 1.65
C GLN A 197 -24.14 0.63 0.90
N SER A 198 -25.13 1.29 0.31
CA SER A 198 -26.20 0.61 -0.42
C SER A 198 -25.65 -0.25 -1.57
N VAL A 199 -24.69 0.28 -2.34
CA VAL A 199 -24.06 -0.46 -3.45
C VAL A 199 -23.26 -1.64 -2.94
N ARG A 200 -22.44 -1.45 -1.90
CA ARG A 200 -21.64 -2.54 -1.30
C ARG A 200 -22.51 -3.63 -0.68
N MET A 201 -23.58 -3.25 0.00
CA MET A 201 -24.53 -4.21 0.56
C MET A 201 -25.16 -5.05 -0.53
N LYS A 202 -25.60 -4.45 -1.65
CA LYS A 202 -26.11 -5.19 -2.81
C LYS A 202 -25.05 -6.15 -3.36
N PHE A 203 -23.82 -5.69 -3.53
CA PHE A 203 -22.71 -6.55 -3.97
C PHE A 203 -22.53 -7.75 -3.05
N TRP A 204 -22.41 -7.54 -1.74
CA TRP A 204 -22.18 -8.63 -0.79
C TRP A 204 -23.39 -9.56 -0.60
N GLN A 205 -24.61 -9.05 -0.75
CA GLN A 205 -25.82 -9.87 -0.78
C GLN A 205 -25.84 -10.80 -1.99
N THR A 206 -25.32 -10.35 -3.14
CA THR A 206 -25.27 -11.16 -4.37
C THR A 206 -24.10 -12.15 -4.39
N ILE A 207 -22.91 -11.71 -3.96
CA ILE A 207 -21.67 -12.51 -4.03
C ILE A 207 -21.51 -13.44 -2.81
N GLY A 208 -21.94 -12.99 -1.63
CA GLY A 208 -21.72 -13.63 -0.33
C GLY A 208 -20.46 -13.09 0.37
N ILE A 209 -20.64 -12.56 1.59
CA ILE A 209 -19.56 -11.93 2.37
C ILE A 209 -18.36 -12.85 2.66
N GLN A 210 -18.59 -14.16 2.73
CA GLN A 210 -17.54 -15.17 2.91
C GLN A 210 -16.49 -15.15 1.79
N ARG A 211 -16.83 -14.61 0.62
CA ARG A 211 -15.89 -14.46 -0.51
C ARG A 211 -14.86 -13.36 -0.29
N ALA A 212 -15.02 -12.49 0.71
CA ALA A 212 -14.00 -11.50 1.06
C ALA A 212 -12.64 -12.14 1.41
N ALA A 213 -12.65 -13.36 1.97
CA ALA A 213 -11.45 -14.15 2.25
C ALA A 213 -10.77 -14.69 0.96
N GLN A 214 -11.47 -14.65 -0.16
CA GLN A 214 -10.97 -15.02 -1.49
C GLN A 214 -10.70 -13.77 -2.32
N GLU A 215 -10.29 -12.69 -1.66
CA GLU A 215 -9.89 -11.41 -2.27
C GLU A 215 -10.94 -10.67 -3.10
N TRP A 216 -12.20 -11.11 -3.07
CA TRP A 216 -13.30 -10.29 -3.58
C TRP A 216 -13.40 -9.01 -2.79
N TRP A 217 -13.65 -7.89 -3.46
CA TRP A 217 -13.97 -6.65 -2.79
C TRP A 217 -14.65 -5.66 -3.74
N ILE A 218 -15.21 -4.62 -3.14
CA ILE A 218 -15.78 -3.47 -3.81
C ILE A 218 -15.52 -2.21 -2.98
N ALA A 219 -15.07 -1.12 -3.59
CA ALA A 219 -14.97 0.18 -2.94
C ALA A 219 -15.16 1.32 -3.93
N TRP A 220 -15.60 2.47 -3.44
CA TRP A 220 -15.68 3.69 -4.23
C TRP A 220 -14.28 4.27 -4.47
N VAL A 221 -14.02 4.72 -5.70
CA VAL A 221 -12.82 5.47 -6.10
C VAL A 221 -13.26 6.92 -6.37
N PRO A 222 -13.18 7.80 -5.37
CA PRO A 222 -13.71 9.17 -5.46
C PRO A 222 -12.98 10.05 -6.47
N GLU A 223 -11.73 9.75 -6.78
CA GLU A 223 -10.90 10.52 -7.70
C GLU A 223 -11.35 10.35 -9.15
N GLN A 224 -11.90 9.18 -9.46
CA GLN A 224 -12.30 8.79 -10.82
C GLN A 224 -13.80 8.55 -10.95
N GLY A 225 -14.54 8.47 -9.84
CA GLY A 225 -16.01 8.35 -9.80
C GLY A 225 -16.54 7.03 -10.31
N TYR A 226 -16.03 5.92 -9.77
CA TYR A 226 -16.51 4.57 -10.04
C TYR A 226 -16.35 3.67 -8.81
N PHE A 227 -17.05 2.53 -8.79
CA PHE A 227 -16.77 1.45 -7.86
C PHE A 227 -15.72 0.52 -8.45
N GLU A 228 -14.57 0.40 -7.79
CA GLU A 228 -13.55 -0.60 -8.12
C GLU A 228 -13.96 -1.93 -7.50
N ILE A 229 -13.89 -3.00 -8.27
CA ILE A 229 -14.26 -4.36 -7.88
C ILE A 229 -13.11 -5.28 -8.26
N ASN A 230 -12.58 -6.05 -7.31
CA ASN A 230 -11.70 -7.15 -7.66
C ASN A 230 -12.44 -8.47 -7.68
N VAL A 231 -12.20 -9.24 -8.74
CA VAL A 231 -12.76 -10.57 -8.94
C VAL A 231 -11.62 -11.51 -9.36
N PRO A 232 -11.04 -12.28 -8.42
CA PRO A 232 -9.83 -13.07 -8.69
C PRO A 232 -10.04 -14.29 -9.62
N ALA A 233 -11.28 -14.58 -10.03
CA ALA A 233 -11.60 -15.57 -11.06
C ALA A 233 -12.87 -15.13 -11.79
N ASN A 234 -12.91 -15.21 -13.12
CA ASN A 234 -14.07 -14.82 -13.92
C ASN A 234 -15.32 -15.64 -13.52
N ASP A 235 -16.12 -15.10 -12.61
CA ASP A 235 -17.18 -15.81 -11.89
C ASP A 235 -18.54 -15.25 -12.30
N SER A 236 -19.41 -16.15 -12.75
CA SER A 236 -20.80 -15.89 -13.13
C SER A 236 -21.61 -15.08 -12.09
N ARG A 237 -21.25 -15.09 -10.81
CA ARG A 237 -21.90 -14.30 -9.76
C ARG A 237 -21.80 -12.81 -10.00
N LEU A 238 -20.73 -12.34 -10.65
CA LEU A 238 -20.61 -10.94 -11.03
C LEU A 238 -21.72 -10.54 -12.02
N GLN A 239 -22.16 -11.46 -12.89
CA GLN A 239 -23.31 -11.23 -13.76
C GLN A 239 -24.61 -11.03 -12.98
N ASN A 240 -24.82 -11.80 -11.90
CA ASN A 240 -25.96 -11.58 -11.03
C ASN A 240 -25.92 -10.20 -10.40
N PHE A 241 -24.73 -9.73 -9.97
CA PHE A 241 -24.59 -8.39 -9.42
C PHE A 241 -24.96 -7.32 -10.45
N TRP A 242 -24.56 -7.49 -11.72
CA TRP A 242 -24.93 -6.56 -12.79
C TRP A 242 -26.43 -6.41 -13.03
N THR A 243 -27.24 -7.42 -12.69
CA THR A 243 -28.71 -7.29 -12.79
C THR A 243 -29.31 -6.35 -11.74
N MET A 244 -28.61 -6.13 -10.62
CA MET A 244 -29.09 -5.35 -9.47
C MET A 244 -28.26 -4.10 -9.18
N ALA A 245 -27.10 -3.96 -9.82
CA ALA A 245 -26.19 -2.84 -9.66
C ALA A 245 -26.90 -1.51 -9.98
N PRO A 246 -26.85 -0.51 -9.08
CA PRO A 246 -27.41 0.80 -9.36
C PRO A 246 -26.80 1.41 -10.63
N ARG A 247 -27.66 1.68 -11.62
CA ARG A 247 -27.25 2.04 -12.98
C ARG A 247 -26.61 3.42 -13.10
N GLN A 248 -26.84 4.30 -12.12
CA GLN A 248 -26.25 5.64 -12.11
C GLN A 248 -24.73 5.65 -11.87
N TYR A 249 -24.13 4.53 -11.46
CA TYR A 249 -22.70 4.44 -11.18
C TYR A 249 -21.96 3.64 -12.25
N ARG A 250 -20.67 3.96 -12.37
CA ARG A 250 -19.70 3.19 -13.16
C ARG A 250 -19.02 2.17 -12.25
N TYR A 251 -18.63 1.04 -12.83
CA TYR A 251 -17.93 -0.03 -12.13
C TYR A 251 -16.69 -0.44 -12.91
N ALA A 252 -15.53 -0.43 -12.26
CA ALA A 252 -14.27 -0.91 -12.80
C ALA A 252 -13.96 -2.27 -12.18
N VAL A 253 -13.96 -3.32 -13.00
CA VAL A 253 -13.46 -4.64 -12.59
C VAL A 253 -11.95 -4.62 -12.78
N VAL A 254 -11.23 -4.92 -11.71
CA VAL A 254 -9.78 -4.98 -11.71
C VAL A 254 -9.28 -6.34 -11.23
N THR A 255 -8.09 -6.71 -11.63
CA THR A 255 -7.31 -7.80 -11.03
C THR A 255 -6.74 -7.39 -9.66
N ALA A 256 -6.14 -8.33 -8.93
CA ALA A 256 -5.46 -8.06 -7.67
C ALA A 256 -4.31 -7.05 -7.79
N ASP A 257 -3.68 -6.98 -8.97
CA ASP A 257 -2.62 -6.02 -9.29
C ASP A 257 -3.17 -4.67 -9.81
N GLY A 258 -4.49 -4.45 -9.77
CA GLY A 258 -5.13 -3.20 -10.18
C GLY A 258 -5.23 -3.00 -11.70
N THR A 259 -4.97 -4.03 -12.51
CA THR A 259 -5.25 -3.99 -13.96
C THR A 259 -6.74 -3.87 -14.21
N LEU A 260 -7.15 -2.86 -14.98
CA LEU A 260 -8.54 -2.74 -15.44
C LEU A 260 -8.85 -3.86 -16.45
N GLU A 261 -9.79 -4.74 -16.11
CA GLU A 261 -10.30 -5.78 -17.01
C GLU A 261 -11.57 -5.31 -17.73
N GLN A 262 -12.46 -4.63 -17.02
CA GLN A 262 -13.75 -4.22 -17.56
C GLN A 262 -14.21 -2.91 -16.93
N LEU A 263 -14.66 -1.97 -17.76
CA LEU A 263 -15.42 -0.82 -17.31
C LEU A 263 -16.89 -1.02 -17.68
N LYS A 264 -17.75 -1.22 -16.67
CA LYS A 264 -19.19 -1.33 -16.83
C LYS A 264 -19.84 0.04 -16.61
N LYS A 265 -20.50 0.53 -17.66
CA LYS A 265 -21.42 1.67 -17.62
C LYS A 265 -22.81 1.17 -17.99
N PHE A 266 -23.84 1.76 -17.41
CA PHE A 266 -25.22 1.50 -17.79
C PHE A 266 -25.74 2.77 -18.47
N ASP A 267 -26.23 2.61 -19.69
CA ASP A 267 -26.86 3.69 -20.46
C ASP A 267 -28.28 4.00 -19.93
#